data_AF-A0A836TM79-F1
#
_entry.id   AF-A0A836TM79-F1
#
_cell.length_a   1.000
_cell.length_b   1.000
_cell.length_c   1.000
_cell.angle_alpha   90.00
_cell.angle_beta   90.00
_cell.angle_gamma   90.00
#
_symmetry.space_group_name_H-M   'P 1'
#
loop_
_entity.id
_entity.type
_entity.pdbx_description
1 polymer ?
#
loop_
_entity_poly.entity_id
_entity_poly.type
_entity_poly.pdbx_seq_one_letter_code
_entity_poly.pdbx_strand_id
1 'polypeptide(L)'
;MSGKSTSSVKDPLWKLEAFVPPGAVDDFEDALSTCAVAVSRFEDAGGDTDNWRVEALFDVAPNPCRFDDLLQNLTRELRFDSTPVVVTEVPDQDWVGQSLEGLAPVRAGRYFIGGRHNAAAAPAHAISVLIEAGQAFGTGHHETTHGCLLALVRIGRLVGRPRRILDLGCGTGVLAIAAAKTWQRPVVASDIDPIATRITQEN
;
A
#
# COMPACT_ATOMS: atom_id res chain seq x y z
N MET A 1 11.59 -33.00 4.10
CA MET A 1 11.03 -32.38 5.32
C MET A 1 10.28 -31.13 4.87
N SER A 2 8.95 -31.20 4.85
CA SER A 2 8.08 -30.12 4.40
C SER A 2 7.89 -29.13 5.56
N GLY A 3 8.52 -27.95 5.46
CA GLY A 3 8.26 -26.83 6.36
C GLY A 3 6.94 -26.19 5.93
N LYS A 4 5.91 -26.32 6.75
CA LYS A 4 4.66 -25.59 6.59
C LYS A 4 4.95 -24.10 6.76
N SER A 5 4.69 -23.34 5.71
CA SER A 5 4.59 -21.89 5.73
C SER A 5 3.54 -21.49 6.77
N THR A 6 3.98 -20.91 7.88
CA THR A 6 3.08 -20.22 8.81
C THR A 6 2.66 -18.93 8.13
N SER A 7 1.48 -18.92 7.50
CA SER A 7 0.83 -17.67 7.14
C SER A 7 0.63 -16.90 8.44
N SER A 8 1.35 -15.78 8.59
CA SER A 8 1.01 -14.75 9.55
C SER A 8 -0.38 -14.25 9.15
N VAL A 9 -1.42 -14.85 9.72
CA VAL A 9 -2.78 -14.31 9.63
C VAL A 9 -2.69 -12.92 10.25
N LYS A 10 -2.73 -11.88 9.43
CA LYS A 10 -2.88 -10.53 9.94
C LYS A 10 -4.25 -10.50 10.60
N ASP A 11 -4.31 -10.03 11.84
CA ASP A 11 -5.58 -9.85 12.51
C ASP A 11 -6.42 -8.84 11.69
N PRO A 12 -7.69 -9.16 11.40
CA PRO A 12 -8.51 -8.31 10.54
C PRO A 12 -8.75 -6.96 11.21
N LEU A 13 -8.60 -5.89 10.44
CA LEU A 13 -8.98 -4.55 10.89
C LEU A 13 -10.50 -4.44 10.88
N TRP A 14 -11.04 -3.69 11.82
CA TRP A 14 -12.46 -3.39 11.90
C TRP A 14 -12.66 -1.90 11.72
N LYS A 15 -13.66 -1.53 10.92
CA LYS A 15 -14.04 -0.14 10.70
C LYS A 15 -15.42 0.12 11.26
N LEU A 16 -15.53 1.22 11.97
CA LEU A 16 -16.78 1.83 12.36
C LEU A 16 -17.02 3.09 11.54
N GLU A 17 -18.26 3.27 11.08
CA GLU A 17 -18.74 4.52 10.48
C GLU A 17 -19.94 5.04 11.27
N ALA A 18 -19.90 6.31 11.65
CA ALA A 18 -20.96 7.00 12.38
C ALA A 18 -21.26 8.36 11.72
N PHE A 19 -22.55 8.70 11.61
CA PHE A 19 -23.01 10.00 11.12
C PHE A 19 -23.50 10.89 12.26
N VAL A 20 -22.70 11.87 12.64
CA VAL A 20 -22.93 12.74 13.82
C VAL A 20 -23.21 14.18 13.39
N PRO A 21 -24.02 14.94 14.14
CA PRO A 21 -24.22 16.36 13.86
C PRO A 21 -22.93 17.16 14.12
N PRO A 22 -22.74 18.34 13.49
CA PRO A 22 -21.50 19.12 13.59
C PRO A 22 -21.08 19.44 15.03
N GLY A 23 -22.05 19.70 15.90
CA GLY A 23 -21.80 20.04 17.31
C GLY A 23 -21.38 18.86 18.19
N ALA A 24 -21.36 17.63 17.68
CA ALA A 24 -20.99 16.42 18.42
C ALA A 24 -19.73 15.73 17.85
N VAL A 25 -19.12 16.28 16.79
CA VAL A 25 -17.99 15.64 16.08
C VAL A 25 -16.78 15.49 16.97
N ASP A 26 -16.34 16.58 17.61
CA ASP A 26 -15.10 16.60 18.40
C ASP A 26 -15.21 15.64 19.60
N ASP A 27 -16.33 15.67 20.33
CA ASP A 27 -16.54 14.78 21.48
C ASP A 27 -16.61 13.30 21.08
N PHE A 28 -17.22 13.01 19.92
CA PHE A 28 -17.30 11.64 19.40
C PHE A 28 -15.94 11.13 18.91
N GLU A 29 -15.14 12.01 18.28
CA GLU A 29 -13.75 11.73 17.88
C GLU A 29 -12.86 11.44 19.10
N ASP A 30 -12.93 12.27 20.12
CA ASP A 30 -12.16 12.12 21.36
C ASP A 30 -12.50 10.79 22.06
N ALA A 31 -13.78 10.46 22.15
CA ALA A 31 -14.23 9.23 22.78
C ALA A 31 -13.74 7.98 22.04
N LEU A 32 -13.84 7.96 20.71
CA LEU A 32 -13.36 6.85 19.90
C LEU A 32 -11.83 6.75 19.90
N SER A 33 -11.12 7.88 19.99
CA SER A 33 -9.65 7.90 20.04
C SER A 33 -9.07 7.22 21.29
N THR A 34 -9.89 6.98 22.33
CA THR A 34 -9.46 6.22 23.52
C THR A 34 -9.34 4.71 23.29
N CYS A 35 -10.03 4.19 22.27
CA CYS A 35 -10.15 2.74 22.03
C CYS A 35 -9.87 2.32 20.58
N ALA A 36 -9.87 3.26 19.63
CA ALA A 36 -9.52 3.04 18.24
C ALA A 36 -8.01 3.25 18.01
N VAL A 37 -7.49 2.55 17.00
CA VAL A 37 -6.12 2.74 16.50
C VAL A 37 -5.99 4.06 15.75
N ALA A 38 -7.04 4.45 15.02
CA ALA A 38 -7.12 5.71 14.30
C ALA A 38 -8.57 6.17 14.17
N VAL A 39 -8.78 7.48 14.18
CA VAL A 39 -10.08 8.12 13.94
C VAL A 39 -9.93 9.16 12.83
N SER A 40 -10.96 9.33 12.00
CA SER A 40 -10.98 10.28 10.90
C SER A 40 -12.38 10.87 10.74
N ARG A 41 -12.46 12.12 10.26
CA ARG A 41 -13.73 12.82 10.06
C ARG A 41 -13.85 13.37 8.65
N PHE A 42 -15.05 13.29 8.10
CA PHE A 42 -15.38 13.74 6.76
C PHE A 42 -16.67 14.54 6.80
N GLU A 43 -16.67 15.71 6.19
CA GLU A 43 -17.88 16.49 5.96
C GLU A 43 -18.69 15.81 4.83
N ASP A 44 -19.91 15.37 5.14
CA ASP A 44 -20.79 14.79 4.12
C ASP A 44 -21.55 15.91 3.39
N ALA A 45 -20.90 16.54 2.42
CA ALA A 45 -21.48 17.60 1.61
C ALA A 45 -22.54 17.10 0.59
N GLY A 46 -22.91 15.81 0.62
CA GLY A 46 -23.77 15.16 -0.38
C GLY A 46 -25.20 14.85 0.05
N GLY A 47 -25.56 15.03 1.33
CA GLY A 47 -26.87 14.68 1.88
C GLY A 47 -27.75 15.88 2.28
N ASP A 48 -29.05 15.64 2.46
CA ASP A 48 -30.07 16.62 2.92
C ASP A 48 -29.92 16.99 4.43
N THR A 49 -28.81 16.57 5.05
CA THR A 49 -28.47 16.77 6.46
C THR A 49 -27.02 17.20 6.56
N ASP A 50 -26.73 18.30 7.27
CA ASP A 50 -25.40 18.84 7.60
C ASP A 50 -24.57 17.91 8.53
N ASN A 51 -24.65 16.59 8.33
CA ASN A 51 -24.01 15.61 9.19
C ASN A 51 -22.56 15.35 8.78
N TRP A 52 -21.75 14.98 9.77
CA TRP A 52 -20.36 14.60 9.61
C TRP A 52 -20.24 13.09 9.74
N ARG A 53 -19.41 12.48 8.90
CA ARG A 53 -19.05 11.08 9.02
C ARG A 53 -17.76 10.96 9.83
N VAL A 54 -17.83 10.28 10.97
CA VAL A 54 -16.67 9.88 11.77
C VAL A 54 -16.39 8.40 11.53
N GLU A 55 -15.16 8.08 11.16
CA GLU A 55 -14.67 6.72 10.94
C GLU A 55 -13.63 6.36 12.00
N ALA A 56 -13.71 5.14 12.57
CA ALA A 56 -12.72 4.63 13.51
C ALA A 56 -12.24 3.23 13.11
N LEU A 57 -10.93 3.00 13.24
CA LEU A 57 -10.27 1.73 12.93
C LEU A 57 -9.85 1.01 14.22
N PHE A 58 -10.11 -0.29 14.29
CA PHE A 58 -9.75 -1.15 15.41
C PHE A 58 -8.92 -2.34 14.92
N ASP A 59 -7.93 -2.74 15.71
CA ASP A 59 -7.11 -3.93 15.52
C ASP A 59 -7.76 -5.21 16.07
N VAL A 60 -8.83 -5.05 16.86
CA VAL A 60 -9.64 -6.14 17.41
C VAL A 60 -11.12 -5.84 17.18
N ALA A 61 -11.90 -6.88 16.89
CA ALA A 61 -13.36 -6.78 16.75
C ALA A 61 -13.97 -6.08 17.98
N PRO A 62 -14.69 -4.95 17.80
CA PRO A 62 -15.37 -4.30 18.91
C PRO A 62 -16.36 -5.25 19.58
N ASN A 63 -16.32 -5.35 20.91
CA ASN A 63 -17.32 -6.13 21.65
C ASN A 63 -18.68 -5.42 21.56
N PRO A 64 -19.71 -6.01 20.93
CA PRO A 64 -20.97 -5.32 20.66
C PRO A 64 -21.60 -4.70 21.91
N CYS A 65 -21.62 -5.41 23.04
CA CYS A 65 -22.27 -4.93 24.26
C CYS A 65 -21.54 -3.71 24.86
N ARG A 66 -20.20 -3.75 24.94
CA ARG A 66 -19.42 -2.60 25.44
C ARG A 66 -19.49 -1.42 24.49
N PHE A 67 -19.63 -1.71 23.20
CA PHE A 67 -19.67 -0.71 22.16
C PHE A 67 -21.01 0.02 22.16
N ASP A 68 -22.12 -0.71 22.29
CA ASP A 68 -23.46 -0.13 22.47
C ASP A 68 -23.52 0.73 23.73
N ASP A 69 -22.92 0.28 24.84
CA ASP A 69 -22.84 1.06 26.08
C ASP A 69 -22.07 2.39 25.89
N LEU A 70 -20.92 2.35 25.18
CA LEU A 70 -20.14 3.54 24.86
C LEU A 70 -20.96 4.52 24.02
N LEU A 71 -21.60 4.03 22.95
CA LEU A 71 -22.44 4.86 22.08
C LEU A 71 -23.62 5.47 22.83
N GLN A 72 -24.29 4.70 23.69
CA GLN A 72 -25.41 5.18 24.50
C GLN A 72 -24.99 6.23 25.53
N ASN A 73 -23.78 6.11 26.09
CA ASN A 73 -23.26 7.11 27.02
C ASN A 73 -22.92 8.41 26.28
N LEU A 74 -22.29 8.32 25.11
CA LEU A 74 -21.97 9.49 24.28
C LEU A 74 -23.22 10.21 23.78
N THR A 75 -24.21 9.49 23.25
CA THR A 75 -25.46 10.10 22.77
C THR A 75 -26.22 10.79 23.90
N ARG A 76 -26.20 10.23 25.11
CA ARG A 76 -26.81 10.82 26.31
C ARG A 76 -26.08 12.08 26.78
N GLU A 77 -24.76 12.07 26.79
CA GLU A 77 -23.93 13.21 27.20
C GLU A 77 -24.08 14.37 26.21
N LEU A 78 -24.09 14.06 24.92
CA LEU A 78 -24.14 15.02 23.81
C LEU A 78 -25.56 15.40 23.38
N ARG A 79 -26.59 14.81 24.01
CA ARG A 79 -28.02 15.10 23.82
C ARG A 79 -28.50 15.03 22.36
N PHE A 80 -28.12 13.98 21.64
CA PHE A 80 -28.68 13.68 20.32
C PHE A 80 -29.32 12.28 20.30
N ASP A 81 -30.40 12.13 19.51
CA ASP A 81 -31.35 11.02 19.65
C ASP A 81 -30.76 9.65 19.28
N SER A 82 -29.94 9.60 18.23
CA SER A 82 -29.17 8.42 17.81
C SER A 82 -28.37 8.74 16.56
N THR A 83 -27.20 8.13 16.42
CA THR A 83 -26.45 8.12 15.16
C THR A 83 -26.46 6.69 14.60
N PRO A 84 -26.76 6.48 13.31
CA PRO A 84 -26.56 5.18 12.70
C PRO A 84 -25.06 4.86 12.74
N VAL A 85 -24.72 3.73 13.36
CA VAL A 85 -23.36 3.21 13.44
C VAL A 85 -23.31 1.89 12.70
N VAL A 86 -22.33 1.76 11.81
CA VAL A 86 -22.08 0.53 11.06
C VAL A 86 -20.68 0.05 11.39
N VAL A 87 -20.59 -1.17 11.92
CA VAL A 87 -19.30 -1.85 12.17
C VAL A 87 -19.13 -2.93 11.09
N THR A 88 -17.99 -2.88 10.40
CA THR A 88 -17.64 -3.82 9.34
C THR A 88 -16.23 -4.33 9.54
N GLU A 89 -16.01 -5.61 9.24
CA GLU A 89 -14.67 -6.12 9.04
C GLU A 89 -14.11 -5.47 7.76
N VAL A 90 -12.93 -4.86 7.86
CA VAL A 90 -12.22 -4.31 6.71
C VAL A 90 -11.61 -5.49 5.95
N PRO A 91 -12.03 -5.74 4.71
CA PRO A 91 -11.44 -6.80 3.92
C PRO A 91 -9.93 -6.59 3.78
N ASP A 92 -9.15 -7.66 3.93
CA ASP A 92 -7.73 -7.67 3.55
C ASP A 92 -7.62 -7.65 2.02
N GLN A 93 -7.95 -6.50 1.44
CA GLN A 93 -7.82 -6.24 0.01
C GLN A 93 -6.47 -5.57 -0.24
N ASP A 94 -5.74 -6.07 -1.26
CA ASP A 94 -4.53 -5.44 -1.76
C ASP A 94 -4.91 -4.20 -2.59
N TRP A 95 -5.39 -3.16 -1.90
CA TRP A 95 -5.73 -1.87 -2.49
C TRP A 95 -4.54 -1.24 -3.24
N VAL A 96 -3.32 -1.55 -2.80
CA VAL A 96 -2.08 -1.15 -3.48
C VAL A 96 -1.96 -1.89 -4.80
N GLY A 97 -2.05 -3.22 -4.81
CA GLY A 97 -2.07 -4.03 -6.04
C GLY A 97 -3.13 -3.59 -7.03
N GLN A 98 -4.38 -3.41 -6.58
CA GLN A 98 -5.50 -2.99 -7.43
C GLN A 98 -5.34 -1.56 -8.00
N SER A 99 -4.80 -0.62 -7.22
CA SER A 99 -4.53 0.74 -7.72
C SER A 99 -3.37 0.78 -8.73
N LEU A 100 -2.51 -0.25 -8.72
CA LEU A 100 -1.38 -0.38 -9.62
C LEU A 100 -1.72 -1.24 -10.87
N GLU A 101 -2.77 -2.08 -10.82
CA GLU A 101 -3.31 -2.83 -11.96
C GLU A 101 -3.90 -1.87 -13.01
N GLY A 102 -3.15 -1.59 -14.06
CA GLY A 102 -3.55 -0.69 -15.15
C GLY A 102 -2.60 0.49 -15.36
N LEU A 103 -1.53 0.58 -14.58
CA LEU A 103 -0.49 1.56 -14.84
C LEU A 103 0.22 1.30 -16.18
N ALA A 104 0.41 2.39 -16.93
CA ALA A 104 1.12 2.37 -18.19
C ALA A 104 2.58 1.92 -18.00
N PRO A 105 3.19 1.23 -18.96
CA PRO A 105 4.58 0.82 -18.81
C PRO A 105 5.52 2.04 -18.73
N VAL A 106 6.53 1.95 -17.87
CA VAL A 106 7.52 3.00 -17.65
C VAL A 106 8.67 2.85 -18.64
N ARG A 107 9.11 3.98 -19.21
CA ARG A 107 10.30 4.06 -20.06
C ARG A 107 11.36 4.94 -19.41
N ALA A 108 12.54 4.37 -19.17
CA ALA A 108 13.69 5.07 -18.61
C ALA A 108 14.94 4.76 -19.44
N GLY A 109 15.30 5.67 -20.35
CA GLY A 109 16.43 5.46 -21.26
C GLY A 109 16.24 4.21 -22.13
N ARG A 110 17.06 3.18 -21.88
CA ARG A 110 16.97 1.90 -22.62
C ARG A 110 16.10 0.84 -21.91
N TYR A 111 15.51 1.17 -20.77
CA TYR A 111 14.69 0.25 -19.99
C TYR A 111 13.20 0.44 -20.28
N PHE A 112 12.48 -0.67 -20.37
CA PHE A 112 11.03 -0.73 -20.45
C PHE A 112 10.53 -1.57 -19.28
N ILE A 113 9.73 -0.98 -18.39
CA ILE A 113 9.27 -1.61 -17.15
C ILE A 113 7.76 -1.73 -17.21
N GLY A 114 7.22 -2.93 -16.97
CA GLY A 114 5.79 -3.14 -16.89
C GLY A 114 5.41 -4.58 -16.52
N GLY A 115 4.16 -4.78 -16.11
CA GLY A 115 3.63 -6.11 -15.82
C GLY A 115 3.38 -6.96 -17.06
N ARG A 116 2.94 -8.21 -16.86
CA ARG A 116 2.74 -9.21 -17.94
C ARG A 116 1.86 -8.72 -19.06
N HIS A 117 0.81 -7.97 -18.73
CA HIS A 117 -0.13 -7.39 -19.67
C HIS A 117 0.51 -6.42 -20.67
N ASN A 118 1.65 -5.79 -20.30
CA ASN A 118 2.39 -4.85 -21.14
C ASN A 118 3.59 -5.49 -21.88
N ALA A 119 3.88 -6.78 -21.65
CA ALA A 119 5.09 -7.41 -22.15
C ALA A 119 5.20 -7.37 -23.68
N ALA A 120 4.08 -7.50 -24.40
CA ALA A 120 4.02 -7.45 -25.86
C ALA A 120 4.32 -6.05 -26.44
N ALA A 121 4.19 -4.98 -25.64
CA ALA A 121 4.43 -3.60 -26.08
C ALA A 121 5.91 -3.16 -25.93
N ALA A 122 6.77 -4.02 -25.39
CA ALA A 122 8.18 -3.71 -25.19
C ALA A 122 8.91 -3.57 -26.54
N PRO A 123 9.61 -2.45 -26.82
CA PRO A 123 10.41 -2.31 -28.03
C PRO A 123 11.53 -3.37 -28.10
N ALA A 124 11.79 -3.92 -29.29
CA ALA A 124 12.80 -4.96 -29.48
C ALA A 124 14.23 -4.58 -29.04
N HIS A 125 14.55 -3.28 -29.03
CA HIS A 125 15.87 -2.77 -28.62
C HIS A 125 15.94 -2.41 -27.13
N ALA A 126 14.82 -2.45 -26.41
CA ALA A 126 14.77 -2.10 -24.99
C ALA A 126 15.13 -3.30 -24.11
N ILE A 127 15.69 -3.01 -22.94
CA ILE A 127 15.82 -3.98 -21.85
C ILE A 127 14.47 -4.02 -21.14
N SER A 128 13.69 -5.06 -21.42
CA SER A 128 12.40 -5.28 -20.77
C SER A 128 12.59 -5.85 -19.37
N VAL A 129 12.03 -5.19 -18.37
CA VAL A 129 12.00 -5.62 -16.97
C VAL A 129 10.54 -5.83 -16.60
N LEU A 130 10.19 -7.07 -16.31
CA LEU A 130 8.84 -7.40 -15.89
C LEU A 130 8.75 -7.15 -14.39
N ILE A 131 7.81 -6.31 -13.98
CA ILE A 131 7.50 -6.06 -12.57
C ILE A 131 5.99 -6.14 -12.45
N GLU A 132 5.50 -7.13 -11.70
CA GLU A 132 4.09 -7.17 -11.35
C GLU A 132 3.77 -6.10 -10.31
N ALA A 133 2.62 -5.47 -10.49
CA ALA A 133 2.04 -4.59 -9.50
C ALA A 133 1.75 -5.39 -8.22
N GLY A 134 2.11 -4.85 -7.06
CA GLY A 134 1.91 -5.54 -5.79
C GLY A 134 2.43 -4.72 -4.60
N GLN A 135 2.55 -5.38 -3.46
CA GLN A 135 2.80 -4.75 -2.16
C GLN A 135 4.21 -4.15 -1.97
N ALA A 136 5.16 -4.38 -2.89
CA ALA A 136 6.50 -3.82 -2.80
C ALA A 136 6.65 -2.51 -3.59
N PHE A 137 7.40 -1.56 -3.03
CA PHE A 137 7.74 -0.31 -3.68
C PHE A 137 8.73 -0.51 -4.84
N GLY A 138 8.67 0.33 -5.88
CA GLY A 138 9.64 0.33 -6.99
C GLY A 138 9.10 -0.20 -8.32
N THR A 139 7.84 0.08 -8.67
CA THR A 139 7.28 -0.32 -9.99
C THR A 139 7.87 0.45 -11.18
N GLY A 140 8.74 1.43 -10.93
CA GLY A 140 9.31 2.34 -11.94
C GLY A 140 8.57 3.67 -12.07
N HIS A 141 7.34 3.77 -11.57
CA HIS A 141 6.50 4.96 -11.71
C HIS A 141 6.95 6.15 -10.87
N HIS A 142 7.68 5.88 -9.78
CA HIS A 142 8.21 6.93 -8.91
C HIS A 142 9.48 7.55 -9.50
N GLU A 143 9.63 8.86 -9.38
CA GLU A 143 10.72 9.64 -10.00
C GLU A 143 12.11 9.18 -9.54
N THR A 144 12.21 8.73 -8.29
CA THR A 144 13.44 8.19 -7.70
C THR A 144 13.89 6.93 -8.43
N THR A 145 12.97 6.01 -8.71
CA THR A 145 13.25 4.77 -9.43
C THR A 145 13.64 5.06 -10.88
N HIS A 146 12.90 5.98 -11.52
CA HIS A 146 13.20 6.44 -12.88
C HIS A 146 14.61 7.05 -12.98
N GLY A 147 14.97 7.93 -12.04
CA GLY A 147 16.30 8.52 -11.94
C GLY A 147 17.41 7.48 -11.76
N CYS A 148 17.19 6.47 -10.91
CA CYS A 148 18.13 5.37 -10.73
C CYS A 148 18.32 4.54 -12.01
N LEU A 149 17.24 4.26 -12.76
CA LEU A 149 17.33 3.58 -14.06
C LEU A 149 18.15 4.39 -15.06
N LEU A 150 17.95 5.71 -15.14
CA LEU A 150 18.78 6.58 -15.96
C LEU A 150 20.24 6.60 -15.49
N ALA A 151 20.48 6.53 -14.18
CA ALA A 151 21.82 6.44 -13.62
C ALA A 151 22.55 5.16 -14.06
N LEU A 152 21.86 4.01 -14.13
CA LEU A 152 22.45 2.77 -14.67
C LEU A 152 22.93 2.95 -16.13
N VAL A 153 22.16 3.68 -16.96
CA VAL A 153 22.59 4.00 -18.34
C VAL A 153 23.87 4.84 -18.32
N ARG A 154 23.93 5.84 -17.45
CA ARG A 154 25.10 6.72 -17.30
C ARG A 154 26.34 5.95 -16.81
N ILE A 155 26.17 5.08 -15.81
CA ILE A 155 27.23 4.18 -15.31
C ILE A 155 27.75 3.31 -16.45
N GLY A 156 26.87 2.69 -17.25
CA GLY A 156 27.28 1.89 -18.39
C GLY A 156 28.17 2.63 -19.40
N ARG A 157 27.94 3.94 -19.58
CA ARG A 157 28.77 4.80 -20.45
C ARG A 157 30.10 5.19 -19.83
N LEU A 158 30.12 5.46 -18.52
CA LEU A 158 31.30 5.98 -17.83
C LEU A 158 32.28 4.87 -17.42
N VAL A 159 31.77 3.75 -16.90
CA VAL A 159 32.61 2.69 -16.31
C VAL A 159 32.45 1.33 -17.02
N GLY A 160 31.57 1.24 -18.03
CA GLY A 160 31.36 0.02 -18.80
C GLY A 160 30.54 -1.02 -18.05
N ARG A 161 31.16 -2.14 -17.66
CA ARG A 161 30.49 -3.28 -17.01
C ARG A 161 30.99 -3.46 -15.57
N PRO A 162 30.23 -3.00 -14.56
CA PRO A 162 30.55 -3.25 -13.15
C PRO A 162 30.74 -4.74 -12.86
N ARG A 163 31.68 -5.08 -11.97
CA ARG A 163 31.98 -6.48 -11.61
C ARG A 163 31.12 -7.01 -10.46
N ARG A 164 30.78 -6.14 -9.50
CA ARG A 164 30.00 -6.45 -8.30
C ARG A 164 28.94 -5.38 -8.15
N ILE A 165 27.69 -5.81 -7.95
CA ILE A 165 26.52 -4.94 -7.91
C ILE A 165 25.72 -5.31 -6.66
N LEU A 166 25.36 -4.30 -5.88
CA LEU A 166 24.49 -4.41 -4.71
C LEU A 166 23.32 -3.45 -4.93
N ASP A 167 22.11 -3.97 -4.78
CA ASP A 167 20.86 -3.21 -4.71
C ASP A 167 20.37 -3.25 -3.26
N LEU A 168 20.36 -2.09 -2.59
CA LEU A 168 20.05 -1.96 -1.17
C LEU A 168 18.74 -1.22 -1.01
N GLY A 169 17.74 -1.88 -0.41
CA GLY A 169 16.34 -1.46 -0.46
C GLY A 169 15.71 -1.87 -1.78
N CYS A 170 15.77 -3.16 -2.12
CA CYS A 170 15.46 -3.65 -3.46
C CYS A 170 13.97 -3.56 -3.82
N GLY A 171 13.05 -3.52 -2.85
CA GLY A 171 11.61 -3.38 -3.13
C GLY A 171 11.10 -4.46 -4.10
N THR A 172 10.61 -4.05 -5.27
CA THR A 172 10.20 -4.96 -6.36
C THR A 172 11.35 -5.67 -7.07
N GLY A 173 12.60 -5.21 -6.89
CA GLY A 173 13.79 -5.73 -7.57
C GLY A 173 14.09 -5.05 -8.91
N VAL A 174 13.36 -4.00 -9.29
CA VAL A 174 13.47 -3.39 -10.62
C VAL A 174 14.90 -2.97 -11.00
N LEU A 175 15.66 -2.40 -10.06
CA LEU A 175 17.04 -1.96 -10.32
C LEU A 175 17.99 -3.15 -10.40
N ALA A 176 17.87 -4.12 -9.49
CA ALA A 176 18.63 -5.37 -9.53
C ALA A 176 18.44 -6.11 -10.86
N ILE A 177 17.20 -6.29 -11.31
CA ILE A 177 16.87 -6.99 -12.56
C ILE A 177 17.38 -6.19 -13.76
N ALA A 178 17.17 -4.87 -13.79
CA ALA A 178 17.68 -3.99 -14.84
C ALA A 178 19.21 -4.08 -14.97
N ALA A 179 19.93 -4.02 -13.84
CA ALA A 179 21.37 -4.14 -13.79
C ALA A 179 21.87 -5.53 -14.24
N ALA A 180 21.23 -6.59 -13.75
CA ALA A 180 21.55 -7.97 -14.12
C ALA A 180 21.39 -8.19 -15.64
N LYS A 181 20.29 -7.72 -16.24
CA LYS A 181 20.05 -7.83 -17.68
C LYS A 181 21.02 -6.99 -18.51
N THR A 182 21.37 -5.79 -18.03
CA THR A 182 22.27 -4.87 -18.75
C THR A 182 23.69 -5.40 -18.84
N TRP A 183 24.20 -5.91 -17.72
CA TRP A 183 25.62 -6.27 -17.61
C TRP A 183 25.86 -7.76 -17.58
N GLN A 184 24.82 -8.60 -17.51
CA GLN A 184 24.90 -10.06 -17.40
C GLN A 184 25.85 -10.47 -16.25
N ARG A 185 25.59 -9.90 -15.06
CA ARG A 185 26.36 -10.11 -13.84
C ARG A 185 25.45 -10.46 -12.68
N PRO A 186 25.94 -11.26 -11.70
CA PRO A 186 25.24 -11.44 -10.45
C PRO A 186 25.04 -10.09 -9.75
N VAL A 187 23.84 -9.91 -9.21
CA VAL A 187 23.46 -8.76 -8.38
C VAL A 187 23.04 -9.31 -7.03
N VAL A 188 23.55 -8.71 -5.95
CA VAL A 188 23.01 -8.95 -4.60
C VAL A 188 21.92 -7.92 -4.37
N ALA A 189 20.72 -8.37 -4.03
CA ALA A 189 19.59 -7.51 -3.68
C ALA A 189 19.23 -7.76 -2.21
N SER A 190 19.01 -6.70 -1.45
CA SER A 190 18.67 -6.78 -0.03
C SER A 190 17.57 -5.80 0.32
N ASP A 191 16.67 -6.22 1.18
CA ASP A 191 15.67 -5.36 1.81
C ASP A 191 15.52 -5.76 3.27
N ILE A 192 15.07 -4.82 4.11
CA ILE A 192 14.72 -5.11 5.51
C ILE A 192 13.33 -5.75 5.61
N ASP A 193 12.48 -5.51 4.61
CA ASP A 193 11.16 -6.11 4.52
C ASP A 193 11.23 -7.49 3.85
N PRO A 194 10.88 -8.58 4.56
CA PRO A 194 10.84 -9.92 3.97
C PRO A 194 9.84 -10.04 2.80
N ILE A 195 8.78 -9.21 2.75
CA ILE A 195 7.83 -9.20 1.63
C ILE A 195 8.51 -8.69 0.36
N ALA A 196 9.26 -7.59 0.45
CA ALA A 196 10.04 -7.05 -0.67
C ALA A 196 11.05 -8.07 -1.21
N THR A 197 11.79 -8.77 -0.33
CA THR A 197 12.75 -9.79 -0.79
C THR A 197 12.09 -10.94 -1.52
N ARG A 198 10.88 -11.36 -1.11
CA ARG A 198 10.11 -12.40 -1.78
C ARG A 198 9.64 -11.94 -3.16
N ILE A 199 9.06 -10.74 -3.24
CA ILE A 199 8.59 -10.15 -4.50
C ILE A 199 9.76 -9.97 -5.48
N THR A 200 10.91 -9.50 -4.99
CA THR A 200 12.14 -9.40 -5.81
C THR A 200 12.59 -10.74 -6.38
N GLN A 201 12.41 -11.85 -5.66
CA GLN A 201 12.76 -13.19 -6.15
C GLN A 201 11.74 -13.75 -7.16
N GLU A 202 10.47 -13.34 -7.06
CA GLU A 202 9.39 -13.76 -7.95
C GLU A 202 9.47 -13.07 -9.33
N ASN A 203 10.00 -11.84 -9.38
CA ASN A 203 10.21 -11.05 -10.60
C ASN A 203 11.46 -11.46 -11.42
#